data_AF-A0A2E5UGH4-F1
#
_entry.id   AF-A0A2E5UGH4-F1
#
_cell.length_a   1.000
_cell.length_b   1.000
_cell.length_c   1.000
_cell.angle_alpha   90.00
_cell.angle_beta   90.00
_cell.angle_gamma   90.00
#
_symmetry.space_group_name_H-M   'P 1'
#
loop_
_entity.id
_entity.type
_entity.pdbx_description
1 polymer ?
#
loop_
_entity_poly.entity_id
_entity_poly.type
_entity_poly.pdbx_seq_one_letter_code
_entity_poly.pdbx_strand_id
1 'polypeptide(L)' 'MERGPLMEVLNDMVGTDKELSIILWGEDSPLEIRNVEFVEQLTSTQGVHVVTKQNNIWIDSSHVSAAWQVREDL' A
#
# COMPACT_ATOMS: atom_id res chain seq x y z
N MET A 1 2.82 17.53 1.89
CA MET A 1 3.51 16.56 1.01
C MET A 1 2.43 15.71 0.37
N GLU A 2 2.32 15.73 -0.95
CA GLU A 2 1.25 15.04 -1.68
C GLU A 2 1.39 13.53 -1.51
N ARG A 3 0.34 12.86 -1.02
CA ARG A 3 0.25 11.39 -0.92
C ARG A 3 0.11 10.69 -2.28
N GLY A 4 0.30 11.44 -3.37
CA GLY A 4 0.13 11.01 -4.76
C GLY A 4 0.83 9.67 -5.03
N PRO A 5 2.14 9.54 -4.76
CA PRO A 5 2.88 8.36 -5.21
C PRO A 5 2.39 7.02 -4.63
N LEU A 6 2.06 6.96 -3.32
CA LEU A 6 1.57 5.71 -2.72
C LEU A 6 0.16 5.36 -3.19
N MET A 7 -0.74 6.35 -3.26
CA MET A 7 -2.09 6.12 -3.76
C MET A 7 -2.09 5.76 -5.25
N GLU A 8 -1.22 6.37 -6.05
CA GLU A 8 -1.04 6.04 -7.47
C GLU A 8 -0.58 4.60 -7.64
N VAL A 9 0.45 4.17 -6.90
CA VAL A 9 0.92 2.78 -6.93
C VAL A 9 -0.17 1.81 -6.50
N LEU A 10 -0.86 2.08 -5.38
CA LEU A 10 -1.91 1.19 -4.88
C LEU A 10 -3.10 1.10 -5.85
N ASN A 11 -3.51 2.21 -6.48
CA ASN A 11 -4.55 2.20 -7.49
C ASN A 11 -4.12 1.43 -8.75
N ASP A 12 -2.87 1.56 -9.18
CA ASP A 12 -2.30 0.85 -10.32
C ASP A 12 -2.12 -0.67 -10.06
N MET A 13 -2.17 -1.09 -8.79
CA MET A 13 -2.18 -2.51 -8.40
C MET A 13 -3.57 -3.15 -8.46
N VAL A 14 -4.66 -2.37 -8.50
CA VAL A 14 -6.04 -2.89 -8.47
C VAL A 14 -6.31 -3.80 -9.67
N GLY A 15 -6.67 -5.05 -9.41
CA GLY A 15 -6.97 -6.05 -10.44
C GLY A 15 -5.73 -6.60 -11.17
N THR A 16 -4.52 -6.27 -10.71
CA THR A 16 -3.26 -6.78 -11.25
C THR A 16 -2.62 -7.82 -10.32
N ASP A 17 -1.56 -8.45 -10.79
CA ASP A 17 -0.68 -9.34 -10.04
C ASP A 17 0.54 -8.62 -9.43
N LYS A 18 0.59 -7.28 -9.51
CA LYS A 18 1.65 -6.49 -8.90
C LYS A 18 1.72 -6.71 -7.39
N GLU A 19 2.95 -6.71 -6.89
CA GLU A 19 3.25 -6.84 -5.46
C GLU A 19 4.02 -5.61 -4.97
N LEU A 20 3.71 -5.16 -3.76
CA LEU A 20 4.33 -4.02 -3.10
C LEU A 20 4.79 -4.43 -1.71
N SER A 21 6.08 -4.24 -1.43
CA SER A 21 6.63 -4.37 -0.08
C SER A 21 6.83 -3.00 0.55
N ILE A 22 6.26 -2.81 1.75
CA ILE A 22 6.36 -1.58 2.53
C ILE A 22 7.16 -1.86 3.80
N ILE A 23 8.22 -1.09 4.03
CA ILE A 23 8.99 -1.15 5.27
C ILE A 23 8.46 -0.06 6.20
N LEU A 24 7.90 -0.48 7.33
CA LEU A 24 7.43 0.44 8.37
C LEU A 24 8.55 0.66 9.39
N TRP A 25 8.73 1.91 9.84
CA TRP A 25 9.72 2.22 10.86
C TRP A 25 9.35 1.55 12.19
N GLY A 26 10.25 0.75 12.74
CA GLY A 26 10.05 0.04 14.01
C GLY A 26 9.48 -1.39 13.86
N GLU A 27 9.20 -1.84 12.65
CA GLU A 27 8.84 -3.22 12.34
C GLU A 27 10.05 -3.98 11.78
N ASP A 28 10.28 -5.20 12.26
CA ASP A 28 11.38 -6.06 11.80
C ASP A 28 11.06 -6.77 10.47
N SER A 29 9.80 -6.74 10.02
CA SER A 29 9.35 -7.41 8.79
C SER A 29 8.59 -6.46 7.86
N PRO A 30 8.84 -6.51 6.54
CA PRO A 30 8.09 -5.71 5.57
C PRO A 30 6.63 -6.19 5.47
N LEU A 31 5.73 -5.23 5.29
CA LEU A 31 4.33 -5.49 4.93
C LEU A 31 4.24 -5.74 3.42
N GLU A 32 3.78 -6.92 3.04
CA GLU A 32 3.54 -7.27 1.64
C GLU A 32 2.08 -7.04 1.26
N ILE A 33 1.86 -6.30 0.17
CA ILE A 33 0.55 -6.03 -0.43
C ILE A 33 0.54 -6.63 -1.83
N ARG A 34 -0.49 -7.43 -2.13
CA ARG A 34 -0.67 -8.11 -3.42
C ARG A 34 -2.14 -8.43 -3.66
N ASN A 35 -2.51 -8.77 -4.89
CA ASN A 35 -3.88 -9.10 -5.27
C ASN A 35 -4.89 -8.04 -4.80
N VAL A 36 -4.57 -6.77 -5.06
CA VAL A 36 -5.39 -5.64 -4.61
C VAL A 36 -6.70 -5.61 -5.39
N GLU A 37 -7.82 -5.49 -4.69
CA GLU A 37 -9.17 -5.42 -5.27
C GLU A 37 -9.77 -4.01 -5.16
N PHE A 38 -9.42 -3.28 -4.10
CA PHE A 38 -9.97 -1.95 -3.85
C PHE A 38 -9.04 -1.11 -2.97
N VAL A 39 -9.00 0.20 -3.21
CA VAL A 39 -8.21 1.16 -2.45
C VAL A 39 -9.05 2.39 -2.19
N GLU A 40 -9.13 2.81 -0.93
CA GLU A 40 -9.85 4.01 -0.51
C GLU A 40 -8.96 4.90 0.36
N GLN A 41 -9.04 6.20 0.12
CA GLN A 41 -8.49 7.20 1.01
C GLN A 41 -9.53 7.57 2.07
N LEU A 42 -9.19 7.35 3.34
CA LEU A 42 -10.05 7.72 4.45
C LEU A 42 -10.00 9.24 4.66
N THR A 43 -11.17 9.87 4.76
CA THR A 43 -11.30 11.34 4.80
C THR A 43 -11.01 11.96 6.17
N SER A 44 -11.19 11.20 7.26
CA SER A 44 -11.11 11.71 8.64
C SER A 44 -9.76 11.51 9.32
N THR A 45 -8.95 10.61 8.78
CA THR A 45 -7.66 10.18 9.32
C THR A 45 -6.73 10.03 8.13
N GLN A 46 -5.43 10.20 8.33
CA GLN A 46 -4.44 10.12 7.26
C GLN A 46 -4.24 8.70 6.71
N GLY A 47 -5.30 7.88 6.75
CA GLY A 47 -5.32 6.46 6.51
C GLY A 47 -5.67 6.11 5.07
N VAL A 48 -5.07 5.02 4.61
CA VAL A 48 -5.43 4.32 3.37
C VAL A 48 -6.00 2.97 3.77
N HIS A 49 -7.13 2.62 3.19
CA HIS A 49 -7.71 1.28 3.29
C HIS A 49 -7.47 0.55 1.98
N VAL A 50 -6.81 -0.60 2.06
CA VAL A 50 -6.52 -1.48 0.93
C VAL A 50 -7.23 -2.81 1.18
N VAL A 51 -8.04 -3.23 0.22
CA VAL A 51 -8.70 -4.54 0.21
C VAL A 51 -7.94 -5.43 -0.75
N THR A 52 -7.52 -6.59 -0.29
CA THR A 52 -6.93 -7.65 -1.11
C THR A 52 -7.85 -8.87 -1.10
N LYS A 53 -7.56 -9.84 -1.98
CA LYS A 53 -8.23 -11.15 -1.95
C LYS A 53 -8.10 -11.89 -0.61
N GLN A 54 -7.05 -11.60 0.15
CA GLN A 54 -6.70 -12.35 1.35
C GLN A 54 -7.13 -11.63 2.63
N ASN A 55 -7.13 -10.29 2.65
CA ASN A 55 -7.34 -9.50 3.86
C ASN A 55 -7.65 -8.02 3.57
N ASN A 56 -7.86 -7.27 4.65
CA ASN A 56 -7.97 -5.82 4.64
C ASN A 56 -6.75 -5.23 5.35
N ILE A 57 -6.17 -4.18 4.79
CA ILE A 57 -4.97 -3.51 5.29
C ILE A 57 -5.30 -2.04 5.51
N TRP A 58 -5.02 -1.53 6.71
CA TRP A 58 -5.18 -0.12 7.05
C TRP A 58 -3.81 0.49 7.32
N ILE A 59 -3.45 1.51 6.56
CA ILE A 59 -2.15 2.17 6.60
C ILE A 59 -2.36 3.59 7.07
N ASP A 60 -1.87 3.96 8.24
CA ASP A 60 -1.82 5.37 8.65
C ASP A 60 -0.53 6.02 8.11
N SER A 61 -0.68 7.00 7.21
CA SER A 61 0.45 7.68 6.55
C SER A 61 1.30 8.54 7.50
N SER A 62 0.89 8.71 8.76
CA SER A 62 1.69 9.39 9.79
C SER A 62 2.99 8.66 10.17
N HIS A 63 3.12 7.36 9.87
CA HIS A 63 4.30 6.53 10.21
C HIS A 63 4.99 5.88 9.00
N VAL A 64 4.54 6.15 7.78
CA VAL A 64 5.16 5.60 6.56
C VAL A 64 6.25 6.55 6.08
N SER A 65 7.50 6.30 6.50
CA SER A 65 8.63 7.18 6.14
C SER A 65 9.24 6.89 4.76
N ALA A 66 9.07 5.70 4.20
CA ALA A 66 9.47 5.34 2.83
C ALA A 66 8.83 4.01 2.43
N ALA A 67 8.30 3.89 1.21
CA ALA A 67 7.72 2.66 0.68
C ALA A 67 8.12 2.48 -0.78
N TRP A 68 9.02 1.53 -1.09
CA TRP A 68 9.36 1.19 -2.48
C TRP A 68 9.99 -0.21 -2.56
N GLN A 69 9.37 -1.10 -3.33
CA GLN A 69 10.03 -1.92 -4.34
C GLN A 69 8.96 -2.45 -5.29
N VAL A 70 9.06 -2.12 -6.58
CA VAL A 70 8.26 -2.74 -7.66
C VAL A 70 9.14 -3.83 -8.27
N ARG A 71 8.66 -5.08 -8.27
CA ARG A 71 9.25 -6.16 -9.07
C ARG A 71 8.34 -6.43 -10.26
N GLU A 72 8.88 -6.25 -11.45
CA GLU A 72 8.32 -6.82 -12.67
C GLU A 72 9.06 -8.14 -12.90
N ASP A 73 8.42 -9.26 -12.56
CA ASP A 73 8.93 -10.56 -13.00
C ASP A 73 8.59 -10.69 -14.50
N LEU A 74 9.62 -10.56 -15.35
CA LEU A 74 9.59 -10.82 -16.79
C LEU A 74 9.61 -12.33 -17.09
#